data_AF-A0AAU4N7S4-F1
#
_entry.id   AF-A0AAU4N7S4-F1
#
_cell.length_a   1.000
_cell.length_b   1.000
_cell.length_c   1.000
_cell.angle_alpha   90.00
_cell.angle_beta   90.00
_cell.angle_gamma   90.00
#
_symmetry.space_group_name_H-M   'P 1'
#
loop_
_entity.id
_entity.type
_entity.pdbx_description
1 polymer ?
#
loop_
_entity_poly.entity_id
_entity_poly.type
_entity_poly.pdbx_seq_one_letter_code
_entity_poly.pdbx_strand_id
1 'polypeptide(L)'
;MISNGLADLSLRPLAKALGTSDRMLLYYFGSKEQLVAQALGQDEERPLLMFRRALDVAGAPQNPADMRRVLEEIWRQFTAPDRRDILPVTFEAMTASVLNPDRYGPVMRSLLTEWRQALACAFTGLGMPNGKADAEATLLVDTLLGLLHAALADGDWPRATAVFQTLLDRLEPAWHTAE
;
A
#
# COMPACT_ATOMS: atom_id res chain seq x y z
N MET A 1 -19.04 -3.00 -5.74
CA MET A 1 -19.15 -4.00 -4.64
C MET A 1 -18.51 -5.32 -5.05
N ILE A 2 -17.26 -5.53 -4.65
CA ILE A 2 -16.61 -6.84 -4.67
C ILE A 2 -17.14 -7.58 -3.44
N SER A 3 -18.08 -8.50 -3.64
CA SER A 3 -18.86 -9.13 -2.56
C SER A 3 -18.31 -10.47 -2.05
N ASN A 4 -17.08 -10.85 -2.43
CA ASN A 4 -16.45 -12.07 -1.91
C ASN A 4 -15.00 -11.79 -1.53
N GLY A 5 -14.63 -12.09 -0.28
CA GLY A 5 -13.24 -12.06 0.16
C GLY A 5 -12.39 -13.18 -0.46
N LEU A 6 -11.08 -12.97 -0.57
CA LEU A 6 -10.00 -13.95 -0.88
C LEU A 6 -10.12 -15.32 -0.19
N ALA A 7 -10.67 -15.40 1.01
CA ALA A 7 -10.96 -16.64 1.73
C ALA A 7 -12.10 -17.44 1.05
N ASP A 8 -13.10 -16.74 0.49
CA ASP A 8 -14.26 -17.30 -0.23
C ASP A 8 -14.13 -17.23 -1.77
N LEU A 9 -13.01 -16.72 -2.29
CA LEU A 9 -12.71 -16.69 -3.71
C LEU A 9 -12.50 -18.11 -4.25
N SER A 10 -13.57 -18.85 -4.48
CA SER A 10 -13.51 -19.87 -5.52
C SER A 10 -13.21 -19.18 -6.87
N LEU A 11 -12.51 -19.85 -7.78
CA LEU A 11 -12.19 -19.28 -9.10
C LEU A 11 -13.45 -18.91 -9.90
N ARG A 12 -14.60 -19.49 -9.54
CA ARG A 12 -15.90 -19.29 -10.21
C ARG A 12 -16.48 -17.87 -10.06
N PRO A 13 -16.67 -17.31 -8.85
CA PRO A 13 -17.08 -15.92 -8.67
C PRO A 13 -16.16 -14.92 -9.36
N LEU A 14 -14.84 -15.13 -9.30
CA LEU A 14 -13.87 -14.27 -9.95
C LEU A 14 -13.97 -14.34 -11.48
N ALA A 15 -14.04 -15.55 -12.03
CA ALA A 15 -14.26 -15.76 -13.46
C ALA A 15 -15.58 -15.12 -13.93
N LYS A 16 -16.65 -15.25 -13.14
CA LYS A 16 -17.95 -14.63 -13.42
C LYS A 16 -17.89 -13.09 -13.39
N ALA A 17 -17.18 -12.50 -12.43
CA ALA A 17 -16.99 -11.05 -12.34
C ALA A 17 -16.14 -10.50 -13.50
N LEU A 18 -15.16 -11.28 -13.96
CA LEU A 18 -14.27 -10.95 -15.08
C LEU A 18 -14.82 -11.40 -16.45
N GLY A 19 -16.05 -11.93 -16.51
CA GLY A 19 -16.68 -12.40 -17.76
C GLY A 19 -15.96 -13.56 -18.45
N THR A 20 -15.16 -14.35 -17.71
CA THR A 20 -14.36 -15.47 -18.22
C THR A 20 -14.71 -16.79 -17.51
N SER A 21 -14.01 -17.88 -17.82
CA SER A 21 -14.15 -19.17 -17.14
C SER A 21 -13.00 -19.43 -16.15
N ASP A 22 -13.29 -20.22 -15.11
CA ASP A 22 -12.30 -20.72 -14.15
C ASP A 22 -11.15 -21.46 -14.84
N ARG A 23 -11.46 -22.26 -15.87
CA ARG A 23 -10.49 -22.96 -16.71
C ARG A 23 -9.60 -21.99 -17.51
N MET A 24 -10.14 -20.85 -17.96
CA MET A 24 -9.37 -19.80 -18.63
C MET A 24 -8.46 -19.06 -17.65
N LEU A 25 -8.95 -18.70 -16.45
CA LEU A 25 -8.09 -18.11 -15.43
C LEU A 25 -6.95 -19.05 -15.03
N LEU A 26 -7.21 -20.35 -14.86
CA LEU A 26 -6.14 -21.32 -14.59
C LEU A 26 -5.21 -21.54 -15.78
N TYR A 27 -5.71 -21.42 -17.02
CA TYR A 27 -4.88 -21.52 -18.22
C TYR A 27 -3.88 -20.37 -18.34
N TYR A 28 -4.31 -19.13 -18.05
CA TYR A 28 -3.44 -17.95 -18.14
C TYR A 28 -2.52 -17.77 -16.93
N PHE A 29 -3.04 -18.04 -15.73
CA PHE A 29 -2.33 -17.76 -14.50
C PHE A 29 -1.72 -19.01 -13.86
N GLY A 30 -1.97 -20.22 -14.36
CA GLY A 30 -1.42 -21.48 -13.86
C GLY A 30 -2.03 -21.95 -12.53
N SER A 31 -2.27 -21.04 -11.59
CA SER A 31 -2.88 -21.33 -10.29
C SER A 31 -3.63 -20.11 -9.72
N LYS A 32 -4.54 -20.33 -8.77
CA LYS A 32 -5.23 -19.23 -8.05
C LYS A 32 -4.22 -18.32 -7.36
N GLU A 33 -3.10 -18.89 -6.96
CA GLU A 33 -2.03 -18.25 -6.21
C GLU A 33 -1.19 -17.35 -7.10
N GLN A 34 -0.85 -17.79 -8.31
CA GLN A 34 -0.22 -16.93 -9.31
C GLN A 34 -1.18 -15.86 -9.79
N LEU A 35 -2.48 -16.15 -9.89
CA LEU A 35 -3.49 -15.12 -10.14
C LEU A 35 -3.52 -14.07 -9.03
N VAL A 36 -3.52 -14.46 -7.75
CA VAL A 36 -3.51 -13.49 -6.64
C VAL A 36 -2.16 -12.78 -6.58
N ALA A 37 -1.04 -13.47 -6.77
CA ALA A 37 0.28 -12.86 -6.78
C ALA A 37 0.48 -11.90 -7.97
N GLN A 38 -0.12 -12.17 -9.13
CA GLN A 38 -0.13 -11.27 -10.29
C GLN A 38 -1.20 -10.19 -10.18
N ALA A 39 -2.39 -10.46 -9.65
CA ALA A 39 -3.40 -9.43 -9.39
C ALA A 39 -2.88 -8.44 -8.34
N LEU A 40 -2.19 -8.94 -7.32
CA LEU A 40 -1.37 -8.10 -6.49
C LEU A 40 -0.29 -7.49 -7.40
N GLY A 41 0.58 -8.25 -8.07
CA GLY A 41 1.85 -7.82 -8.70
C GLY A 41 1.78 -6.93 -9.95
N GLN A 42 0.65 -6.90 -10.66
CA GLN A 42 0.47 -6.26 -11.98
C GLN A 42 -0.51 -5.09 -11.92
N ASP A 43 -1.08 -4.79 -10.74
CA ASP A 43 -2.06 -3.72 -10.65
C ASP A 43 -1.38 -2.36 -10.81
N GLU A 44 -1.70 -1.64 -11.89
CA GLU A 44 -1.33 -0.24 -12.10
C GLU A 44 -1.86 0.68 -10.98
N GLU A 45 -2.80 0.18 -10.18
CA GLU A 45 -3.36 0.79 -8.99
C GLU A 45 -2.61 0.40 -7.71
N ARG A 46 -1.42 -0.19 -7.80
CA ARG A 46 -0.67 -0.52 -6.58
C ARG A 46 -0.33 0.73 -5.77
N PRO A 47 -0.44 0.66 -4.43
CA PRO A 47 0.25 1.52 -3.47
C PRO A 47 1.58 2.12 -3.98
N LEU A 48 2.49 1.27 -4.44
CA LEU A 48 3.86 1.66 -4.81
C LEU A 48 3.90 2.44 -6.11
N LEU A 49 3.02 2.10 -7.05
CA LEU A 49 2.89 2.81 -8.30
C LEU A 49 2.21 4.16 -8.10
N MET A 50 1.27 4.27 -7.16
CA MET A 50 0.76 5.59 -6.73
C MET A 50 1.85 6.44 -6.09
N PHE A 51 2.66 5.87 -5.20
CA PHE A 51 3.81 6.55 -4.62
C PHE A 51 4.77 7.06 -5.71
N ARG A 52 5.16 6.17 -6.63
CA ARG A 52 6.05 6.51 -7.76
C ARG A 52 5.43 7.54 -8.69
N ARG A 53 4.16 7.41 -9.07
CA ARG A 53 3.43 8.39 -9.89
C ARG A 53 3.34 9.75 -9.19
N ALA A 54 3.09 9.76 -7.88
CA ALA A 54 3.07 10.99 -7.09
C ALA A 54 4.45 11.67 -7.12
N LEU A 55 5.53 10.91 -6.97
CA LEU A 55 6.91 11.42 -7.12
C LEU A 55 7.22 11.87 -8.56
N ASP A 56 6.76 11.17 -9.58
CA ASP A 56 7.01 11.53 -10.98
C ASP A 56 6.27 12.81 -11.37
N VAL A 57 5.03 13.00 -10.88
CA VAL A 57 4.22 14.19 -11.14
C VAL A 57 4.69 15.40 -10.34
N ALA A 58 5.00 15.21 -9.05
CA ALA A 58 5.46 16.29 -8.18
C ALA A 58 6.95 16.64 -8.37
N GLY A 59 7.71 15.74 -9.00
CA GLY A 59 9.17 15.73 -8.93
C GLY A 59 9.66 15.11 -7.61
N ALA A 60 10.95 14.74 -7.58
CA ALA A 60 11.58 14.28 -6.34
C ALA A 60 11.48 15.37 -5.26
N PRO A 61 11.03 15.05 -4.03
CA PRO A 61 10.92 16.02 -2.94
C PRO A 61 12.24 16.73 -2.70
N GLN A 62 12.23 18.07 -2.71
CA GLN A 62 13.44 18.88 -2.52
C GLN A 62 13.56 19.41 -1.08
N ASN A 63 12.46 19.39 -0.33
CA ASN A 63 12.41 19.83 1.07
C ASN A 63 11.32 19.06 1.83
N PRO A 64 11.28 19.16 3.17
CA PRO A 64 10.28 18.47 3.99
C PRO A 64 8.82 18.79 3.64
N ALA A 65 8.52 20.03 3.25
CA ALA A 65 7.16 20.43 2.88
C ALA A 65 6.70 19.75 1.58
N ASP A 66 7.59 19.55 0.61
CA ASP A 66 7.29 18.78 -0.60
C ASP A 66 7.04 17.31 -0.27
N MET A 67 7.83 16.73 0.62
CA MET A 67 7.63 15.35 1.09
C MET A 67 6.29 15.19 1.80
N ARG A 68 5.92 16.16 2.64
CA ARG A 68 4.61 16.21 3.29
C ARG A 68 3.48 16.18 2.26
N ARG A 69 3.55 17.03 1.23
CA ARG A 69 2.52 17.09 0.16
C ARG A 69 2.38 15.75 -0.57
N VAL A 70 3.50 15.09 -0.87
CA VAL A 70 3.49 13.76 -1.50
C VAL A 70 2.76 12.75 -0.60
N LEU A 71 3.07 12.73 0.70
CA LEU A 71 2.43 11.84 1.67
C LEU A 71 0.93 12.12 1.87
N GLU A 72 0.53 13.39 1.89
CA GLU A 72 -0.88 13.81 1.93
C GLU A 72 -1.64 13.38 0.67
N GLU A 73 -1.02 13.51 -0.49
CA GLU A 73 -1.60 13.08 -1.77
C GLU A 73 -1.79 11.55 -1.82
N ILE A 74 -0.79 10.80 -1.34
CA ILE A 74 -0.89 9.35 -1.20
C ILE A 74 -2.07 8.98 -0.30
N TRP A 75 -2.15 9.59 0.90
CA TRP A 75 -3.26 9.35 1.82
C TRP A 75 -4.62 9.66 1.19
N ARG A 76 -4.73 10.79 0.48
CA ARG A 76 -5.95 11.18 -0.23
C ARG A 76 -6.35 10.14 -1.28
N GLN A 77 -5.39 9.61 -2.04
CA GLN A 77 -5.66 8.56 -3.02
C GLN A 77 -6.16 7.30 -2.32
N PHE A 78 -5.46 6.81 -1.28
CA PHE A 78 -5.84 5.61 -0.53
C PHE A 78 -7.21 5.67 0.12
N THR A 79 -7.59 6.84 0.62
CA THR A 79 -8.84 7.05 1.35
C THR A 79 -9.99 7.53 0.47
N ALA A 80 -9.75 7.67 -0.85
CA ALA A 80 -10.79 8.02 -1.82
C ALA A 80 -11.94 7.00 -1.80
N PRO A 81 -13.21 7.43 -1.92
CA PRO A 81 -14.36 6.53 -1.81
C PRO A 81 -14.27 5.28 -2.69
N ASP A 82 -13.86 5.43 -3.96
CA ASP A 82 -13.74 4.31 -4.90
C ASP A 82 -12.67 3.29 -4.51
N ARG A 83 -11.65 3.72 -3.75
CA ARG A 83 -10.58 2.84 -3.25
C ARG A 83 -10.94 2.13 -1.95
N ARG A 84 -11.87 2.67 -1.16
CA ARG A 84 -12.32 2.04 0.09
C ARG A 84 -12.92 0.65 -0.15
N ASP A 85 -13.54 0.45 -1.32
CA ASP A 85 -14.11 -0.83 -1.74
C ASP A 85 -13.04 -1.90 -2.07
N ILE A 86 -11.81 -1.49 -2.39
CA ILE A 86 -10.70 -2.37 -2.80
C ILE A 86 -9.79 -2.71 -1.62
N LEU A 87 -9.69 -1.82 -0.62
CA LEU A 87 -8.84 -2.01 0.56
C LEU A 87 -9.10 -3.31 1.34
N PRO A 88 -10.35 -3.80 1.52
CA PRO A 88 -10.60 -5.09 2.19
C PRO A 88 -9.85 -6.26 1.54
N VAL A 89 -9.85 -6.32 0.21
CA VAL A 89 -9.15 -7.38 -0.56
C VAL A 89 -7.64 -7.31 -0.32
N THR A 90 -7.10 -6.11 -0.16
CA THR A 90 -5.67 -5.90 0.14
C THR A 90 -5.31 -6.42 1.54
N PHE A 91 -6.11 -6.10 2.56
CA PHE A 91 -5.90 -6.59 3.93
C PHE A 91 -6.12 -8.10 4.06
N GLU A 92 -7.01 -8.65 3.25
CA GLU A 92 -7.22 -10.08 3.22
C GLU A 92 -6.05 -10.83 2.59
N ALA A 93 -5.42 -10.26 1.55
CA ALA A 93 -4.19 -10.79 0.99
C ALA A 93 -3.02 -10.71 1.98
N MET A 94 -2.93 -9.61 2.74
CA MET A 94 -1.97 -9.47 3.84
C MET A 94 -2.18 -10.55 4.90
N THR A 95 -3.42 -10.74 5.35
CA THR A 95 -3.77 -11.77 6.34
C THR A 95 -3.49 -13.18 5.81
N ALA A 96 -3.84 -13.46 4.56
CA ALA A 96 -3.55 -14.74 3.91
C ALA A 96 -2.05 -15.06 3.87
N SER A 97 -1.20 -14.03 3.74
CA SER A 97 0.26 -14.19 3.79
C SER A 97 0.81 -14.52 5.17
N VAL A 98 0.16 -14.06 6.23
CA VAL A 98 0.49 -14.44 7.61
C VAL A 98 0.05 -15.87 7.88
N LEU A 99 -1.12 -16.27 7.39
CA LEU A 99 -1.67 -17.61 7.56
C LEU A 99 -0.96 -18.67 6.71
N ASN A 100 -0.37 -18.28 5.57
CA ASN A 100 0.34 -19.17 4.64
C ASN A 100 1.71 -18.58 4.27
N PRO A 101 2.66 -18.53 5.23
CA PRO A 101 3.92 -17.80 5.08
C PRO A 101 4.84 -18.35 3.98
N ASP A 102 4.85 -19.66 3.77
CA ASP A 102 5.64 -20.27 2.68
C ASP A 102 5.09 -19.90 1.31
N ARG A 103 3.78 -19.65 1.22
CA ARG A 103 3.06 -19.51 -0.05
C ARG A 103 2.97 -18.06 -0.52
N TYR A 104 2.63 -17.13 0.37
CA TYR A 104 2.47 -15.71 0.02
C TYR A 104 3.41 -14.77 0.78
N GLY A 105 4.13 -15.28 1.78
CA GLY A 105 5.08 -14.48 2.56
C GLY A 105 6.17 -13.81 1.72
N PRO A 106 6.81 -14.47 0.74
CA PRO A 106 7.81 -13.83 -0.12
C PRO A 106 7.27 -12.62 -0.89
N VAL A 107 6.08 -12.73 -1.47
CA VAL A 107 5.44 -11.66 -2.25
C VAL A 107 5.10 -10.48 -1.36
N MET A 108 4.50 -10.73 -0.18
CA MET A 108 4.13 -9.68 0.76
C MET A 108 5.38 -8.97 1.33
N ARG A 109 6.43 -9.73 1.67
CA ARG A 109 7.70 -9.15 2.12
C ARG A 109 8.35 -8.28 1.06
N SER A 110 8.37 -8.70 -0.21
CA SER A 110 8.89 -7.88 -1.32
C SER A 110 8.14 -6.55 -1.42
N LEU A 111 6.80 -6.61 -1.42
CA LEU A 111 5.95 -5.42 -1.53
C LEU A 111 6.22 -4.40 -0.42
N LEU A 112 6.22 -4.85 0.84
CA LEU A 112 6.51 -3.97 1.99
C LEU A 112 7.93 -3.42 1.96
N THR A 113 8.90 -4.25 1.55
CA THR A 113 10.30 -3.83 1.42
C THR A 113 10.47 -2.76 0.36
N GLU A 114 9.85 -2.92 -0.81
CA GLU A 114 9.90 -1.94 -1.90
C GLU A 114 9.27 -0.60 -1.49
N TRP A 115 8.17 -0.62 -0.73
CA TRP A 115 7.53 0.57 -0.16
C TRP A 115 8.46 1.33 0.78
N ARG A 116 9.04 0.61 1.75
CA ARG A 116 9.95 1.19 2.73
C ARG A 116 11.21 1.73 2.05
N GLN A 117 11.77 1.00 1.07
CA GLN A 117 12.92 1.45 0.31
C GLN A 117 12.63 2.71 -0.50
N ALA A 118 11.47 2.80 -1.15
CA ALA A 118 11.11 3.98 -1.93
C ALA A 118 10.99 5.24 -1.05
N LEU A 119 10.38 5.11 0.13
CA LEU A 119 10.32 6.19 1.12
C LEU A 119 11.69 6.51 1.71
N ALA A 120 12.50 5.51 2.06
CA ALA A 120 13.85 5.70 2.56
C ALA A 120 14.72 6.45 1.53
N CYS A 121 14.63 6.11 0.25
CA CYS A 121 15.29 6.85 -0.83
C CYS A 121 14.84 8.30 -0.93
N ALA A 122 13.55 8.59 -0.72
CA ALA A 122 13.06 9.96 -0.68
C ALA A 122 13.66 10.73 0.52
N PHE A 123 13.70 10.11 1.71
CA PHE A 123 14.30 10.73 2.90
C PHE A 123 15.81 10.94 2.79
N THR A 124 16.55 9.99 2.22
CA THR A 124 17.99 10.18 1.97
C THR A 124 18.24 11.27 0.94
N GLY A 125 17.36 11.42 -0.06
CA GLY A 125 17.36 12.57 -0.99
C GLY A 125 17.19 13.92 -0.30
N LEU A 126 16.53 13.97 0.85
CA LEU A 126 16.41 15.15 1.71
C LEU A 126 17.60 15.34 2.67
N GLY A 127 18.64 14.50 2.55
CA GLY A 127 19.85 14.56 3.37
C GLY A 127 19.77 13.82 4.71
N MET A 128 18.77 12.96 4.89
CA MET A 128 18.66 12.13 6.09
C MET A 128 19.69 10.98 6.09
N PRO A 129 20.38 10.68 7.21
CA PRO A 129 21.23 9.50 7.31
C PRO A 129 20.45 8.20 7.08
N ASN A 130 21.03 7.24 6.35
CA ASN A 130 20.36 5.99 5.94
C ASN A 130 19.61 5.28 7.09
N GLY A 131 20.24 5.11 8.25
CA GLY A 131 19.60 4.43 9.38
C GLY A 131 18.38 5.18 9.94
N LYS A 132 18.38 6.51 9.89
CA LYS A 132 17.21 7.33 10.26
C LYS A 132 16.14 7.27 9.17
N ALA A 133 16.54 7.33 7.90
CA ALA A 133 15.63 7.23 6.76
C ALA A 133 14.86 5.90 6.73
N ASP A 134 15.54 4.79 7.01
CA ASP A 134 14.91 3.46 7.09
C ASP A 134 13.90 3.38 8.24
N ALA A 135 14.23 3.97 9.40
CA ALA A 135 13.35 4.01 10.56
C ALA A 135 12.10 4.87 10.30
N GLU A 136 12.27 6.06 9.73
CA GLU A 136 11.18 6.98 9.37
C GLU A 136 10.27 6.38 8.29
N ALA A 137 10.85 5.76 7.27
CA ALA A 137 10.10 5.04 6.25
C ALA A 137 9.28 3.90 6.85
N THR A 138 9.90 3.07 7.71
CA THR A 138 9.20 1.96 8.39
C THR A 138 8.05 2.47 9.24
N LEU A 139 8.28 3.51 10.05
CA LEU A 139 7.26 4.12 10.89
C LEU A 139 6.06 4.63 10.06
N LEU A 140 6.32 5.30 8.95
CA LEU A 140 5.28 5.82 8.05
C LEU A 140 4.46 4.71 7.41
N VAL A 141 5.12 3.70 6.83
CA VAL A 141 4.42 2.57 6.18
C VAL A 141 3.56 1.83 7.18
N ASP A 142 4.12 1.48 8.34
CA ASP A 142 3.43 0.66 9.32
C ASP A 142 2.28 1.42 9.97
N THR A 143 2.45 2.73 10.22
CA THR A 143 1.36 3.58 10.74
C THR A 143 0.26 3.78 9.71
N LEU A 144 0.60 4.04 8.44
CA LEU A 144 -0.38 4.18 7.36
C LEU A 144 -1.24 2.92 7.21
N LEU A 145 -0.62 1.74 7.19
CA LEU A 145 -1.33 0.46 7.13
C LEU A 145 -2.24 0.27 8.35
N GLY A 146 -1.76 0.59 9.55
CA GLY A 146 -2.56 0.52 10.77
C GLY A 146 -3.78 1.44 10.76
N LEU A 147 -3.62 2.67 10.26
CA LEU A 147 -4.71 3.64 10.15
C LEU A 147 -5.76 3.23 9.12
N LEU A 148 -5.33 2.72 7.95
CA LEU A 148 -6.24 2.18 6.95
C LEU A 148 -7.02 0.97 7.50
N HIS A 149 -6.35 0.08 8.23
CA HIS A 149 -6.98 -1.08 8.84
C HIS A 149 -8.04 -0.68 9.87
N ALA A 150 -7.70 0.24 10.78
CA ALA A 150 -8.62 0.71 11.81
C ALA A 150 -9.85 1.39 11.19
N ALA A 151 -9.64 2.27 10.21
CA ALA A 151 -10.74 2.98 9.52
C ALA A 151 -11.69 2.04 8.76
N LEU A 152 -11.19 0.91 8.24
CA LEU A 152 -12.04 -0.12 7.65
C LEU A 152 -12.89 -0.85 8.68
N ALA A 153 -12.36 -1.03 9.89
CA ALA A 153 -13.03 -1.76 10.95
C ALA A 153 -14.12 -0.91 11.64
N ASP A 154 -13.84 0.37 11.92
CA ASP A 154 -14.76 1.26 12.65
C ASP A 154 -15.51 2.27 11.76
N GLY A 155 -15.09 2.44 10.50
CA GLY A 155 -15.67 3.39 9.54
C GLY A 155 -15.24 4.85 9.74
N ASP A 156 -14.35 5.13 10.70
CA ASP A 156 -13.97 6.49 11.11
C ASP A 156 -12.78 7.04 10.29
N TRP A 157 -13.03 7.25 9.00
CA TRP A 157 -12.07 7.87 8.07
C TRP A 157 -11.64 9.29 8.47
N PRO A 158 -12.51 10.16 9.01
CA PRO A 158 -12.10 11.47 9.51
C PRO A 158 -11.06 11.36 10.62
N ARG A 159 -11.27 10.48 11.61
CA ARG A 159 -10.27 10.23 12.67
C ARG A 159 -8.96 9.72 12.10
N ALA A 160 -9.00 8.73 11.21
CA ALA A 160 -7.79 8.18 10.60
C ALA A 160 -6.98 9.27 9.86
N THR A 161 -7.67 10.16 9.15
CA THR A 161 -7.06 11.30 8.45
C THR A 161 -6.43 12.29 9.44
N ALA A 162 -7.12 12.63 10.52
CA ALA A 162 -6.59 13.53 11.55
C ALA A 162 -5.34 12.96 12.24
N VAL A 163 -5.31 11.64 12.52
CA VAL A 163 -4.14 10.98 13.09
C VAL A 163 -2.98 10.93 12.10
N PHE A 164 -3.25 10.69 10.81
CA PHE A 164 -2.23 10.76 9.77
C PHE A 164 -1.61 12.16 9.69
N GLN A 165 -2.42 13.22 9.69
CA GLN A 165 -1.92 14.61 9.72
C GLN A 165 -1.08 14.88 10.98
N THR A 166 -1.54 14.42 12.15
CA THR A 166 -0.78 14.54 13.41
C THR A 166 0.57 13.82 13.34
N LEU A 167 0.65 12.68 12.65
CA LEU A 167 1.91 11.99 12.40
C LEU A 167 2.84 12.86 11.55
N LEU A 168 2.35 13.41 10.43
CA LEU A 168 3.15 14.28 9.58
C LEU A 168 3.65 15.52 10.33
N ASP A 169 2.80 16.16 11.14
CA ASP A 169 3.18 17.32 11.97
C ASP A 169 4.34 17.01 12.94
N ARG A 170 4.43 15.77 13.42
CA ARG A 170 5.50 15.33 14.33
C ARG A 170 6.78 14.96 13.59
N LEU A 171 6.66 14.40 12.40
CA LEU A 171 7.79 13.86 11.64
C LEU A 171 8.45 14.91 10.75
N GLU A 172 7.69 15.84 10.19
CA GLU A 172 8.18 16.88 9.28
C GLU A 172 9.39 17.67 9.84
N PRO A 173 9.41 18.10 11.13
CA PRO A 173 10.57 18.76 11.70
C PRO A 173 11.83 17.87 11.76
N ALA A 174 11.68 16.54 11.76
CA ALA A 174 12.78 15.59 11.79
C ALA A 174 13.32 15.26 10.40
N TRP A 175 12.64 15.69 9.33
CA TRP A 175 13.05 15.45 7.94
C TRP A 175 14.07 16.46 7.41
N HIS A 176 14.49 17.41 8.24
CA HIS A 176 15.64 18.26 7.95
C HIS A 176 16.96 17.47 8.00
N THR A 177 17.92 17.90 7.18
CA THR A 177 19.35 17.62 7.42
C THR A 177 19.70 18.00 8.85
N ALA A 178 20.34 17.09 9.59
CA ALA A 178 21.08 17.50 10.77
C ALA A 178 22.14 18.51 10.30
N GLU A 179 22.06 19.75 10.78
CA GLU A 179 23.19 20.70 10.72
C GLU A 179 24.42 20.11 11.43
#